data_AF-A0A1W9WBG7-F1
#
_entry.id   AF-A0A1W9WBG7-F1
#
_cell.length_a   1.000
_cell.length_b   1.000
_cell.length_c   1.000
_cell.angle_alpha   90.00
_cell.angle_beta   90.00
_cell.angle_gamma   90.00
#
_symmetry.space_group_name_H-M   'P 1'
#
loop_
_entity.id
_entity.type
_entity.pdbx_description
1 polymer ?
#
loop_
_entity_poly.entity_id
_entity_poly.type
_entity_poly.pdbx_seq_one_letter_code
_entity_poly.pdbx_strand_id
1 'polypeptide(L)' 'GLFYSVIKRVLEMDSLTQQVAMTGGVVAHNPYLIKMVEEKTGKIILVPEYPQLTGAVGAALFAMDDH' A
#
# COMPACT_ATOMS: atom_id res chain seq x y z
N GLY A 1 7.58 11.96 -13.31
CA GLY A 1 6.31 11.20 -13.24
C GLY A 1 5.76 11.29 -11.83
N LEU A 2 4.49 11.69 -11.67
CA LEU A 2 3.85 11.97 -10.37
C LEU A 2 4.00 10.84 -9.34
N PHE A 3 3.74 9.59 -9.75
CA PHE A 3 3.82 8.42 -8.87
C PHE A 3 5.21 8.14 -8.32
N TYR A 4 6.25 8.41 -9.12
CA TYR A 4 7.64 8.25 -8.68
C TYR A 4 7.98 9.18 -7.52
N SER A 5 7.52 10.43 -7.56
CA SER A 5 7.75 11.40 -6.50
C SER A 5 7.05 10.99 -5.19
N VAL A 6 5.86 10.40 -5.29
CA VAL A 6 5.14 9.87 -4.12
C VAL A 6 5.91 8.72 -3.49
N ILE A 7 6.33 7.73 -4.28
CA ILE A 7 7.09 6.57 -3.78
C ILE A 7 8.40 7.02 -3.14
N LYS A 8 9.14 7.93 -3.79
CA LYS A 8 10.40 8.46 -3.24
C LYS A 8 10.18 9.10 -1.86
N ARG A 9 9.11 9.88 -1.71
CA ARG A 9 8.79 10.56 -0.45
C ARG A 9 8.41 9.57 0.66
N VAL A 10 7.63 8.53 0.35
CA VAL A 10 7.31 7.47 1.33
C VAL A 10 8.58 6.76 1.82
N LEU A 11 9.52 6.46 0.90
CA LEU A 11 10.79 5.81 1.23
C LEU A 11 11.77 6.72 1.99
N GLU A 12 11.64 8.04 1.89
CA GLU A 12 12.42 9.01 2.67
C GLU A 12 11.90 9.18 4.09
N MET A 13 10.62 8.86 4.33
CA MET A 13 9.98 9.04 5.65
C MET A 13 10.23 7.85 6.59
N ASP A 14 10.31 6.63 6.07
CA ASP A 14 10.63 5.45 6.88
C ASP A 14 11.21 4.33 6.01
N SER A 15 12.02 3.46 6.63
CA SER A 15 12.43 2.22 6.01
C SER A 15 11.26 1.24 6.01
N LEU A 16 10.87 0.77 4.83
CA LEU A 16 9.93 -0.35 4.74
C LEU A 16 10.54 -1.58 5.44
N THR A 17 9.73 -2.42 6.09
CA THR A 17 10.19 -3.68 6.71
C THR A 17 10.17 -4.82 5.69
N GLN A 18 10.24 -6.09 6.11
CA GLN A 18 10.34 -7.22 5.17
C GLN A 18 9.09 -7.42 4.30
N GLN A 19 7.90 -7.18 4.84
CA GLN A 19 6.65 -7.33 4.10
C GLN A 19 5.99 -5.97 3.91
N VAL A 20 5.56 -5.69 2.69
CA VAL A 20 4.92 -4.42 2.34
C VAL A 20 3.56 -4.74 1.75
N ALA A 21 2.50 -4.22 2.37
CA ALA A 21 1.16 -4.26 1.82
C ALA A 21 0.82 -2.91 1.20
N MET A 22 0.27 -2.92 -0.01
CA MET A 22 -0.22 -1.71 -0.67
C MET A 22 -1.75 -1.73 -0.76
N THR A 23 -2.38 -0.63 -0.34
CA THR A 23 -3.84 -0.47 -0.29
C THR A 23 -4.25 0.88 -0.92
N GLY A 24 -5.56 1.09 -1.09
CA GLY A 24 -6.14 2.33 -1.60
C GLY A 24 -6.58 2.26 -3.07
N GLY A 25 -7.40 3.23 -3.48
CA GLY A 25 -8.00 3.27 -4.82
C GLY A 25 -7.01 3.36 -5.98
N VAL A 26 -5.86 4.01 -5.77
CA VAL A 26 -4.81 4.07 -6.80
C VAL A 26 -4.21 2.69 -7.06
N VAL A 27 -3.97 1.91 -6.01
CA VAL A 27 -3.44 0.54 -6.12
C VAL A 27 -4.43 -0.37 -6.82
N ALA A 28 -5.73 -0.20 -6.55
CA ALA A 28 -6.80 -0.97 -7.18
C ALA A 28 -6.89 -0.79 -8.70
N HIS A 29 -6.53 0.39 -9.23
CA HIS A 29 -6.69 0.72 -10.65
C HIS A 29 -5.37 0.87 -11.41
N ASN A 30 -4.22 0.86 -10.71
CA ASN A 30 -2.92 1.09 -11.33
C ASN A 30 -1.86 0.07 -10.87
N PRO A 31 -1.81 -1.11 -11.51
CA PRO A 31 -0.85 -2.14 -11.15
C PRO A 31 0.61 -1.76 -11.45
N TYR A 32 0.86 -0.75 -12.28
CA TYR A 32 2.22 -0.27 -12.55
C TYR A 32 2.88 0.35 -11.31
N LEU A 33 2.06 0.89 -10.39
CA LEU A 33 2.57 1.42 -9.13
C LEU A 33 3.22 0.32 -8.28
N ILE A 34 2.62 -0.87 -8.25
CA ILE A 34 3.12 -2.04 -7.52
C ILE A 34 4.51 -2.41 -8.06
N LYS A 35 4.61 -2.59 -9.38
CA LYS A 35 5.89 -2.90 -10.05
C LYS A 35 6.98 -1.88 -9.75
N MET A 36 6.63 -0.59 -9.79
CA MET A 36 7.61 0.47 -9.50
C MET A 36 8.12 0.42 -8.05
N VAL A 37 7.28 0.04 -7.09
CA VAL A 37 7.69 -0.14 -5.70
C VAL A 37 8.54 -1.41 -5.55
N GLU A 38 8.16 -2.51 -6.19
CA GLU A 38 8.96 -3.75 -6.24
C GLU A 38 10.37 -3.48 -6.78
N GLU A 39 10.47 -2.82 -7.92
CA GLU A 39 11.75 -2.47 -8.57
C GLU A 39 12.63 -1.56 -7.70
N LYS A 40 12.03 -0.59 -6.99
CA LYS A 40 12.77 0.34 -6.13
C LYS A 40 13.23 -0.26 -4.82
N THR A 41 12.45 -1.19 -4.28
CA THR A 41 12.65 -1.67 -2.90
C THR A 41 13.23 -3.08 -2.86
N GLY A 42 13.15 -3.83 -3.97
CA GLY A 42 13.51 -5.24 -4.06
C GLY A 42 12.59 -6.15 -3.23
N LYS A 43 11.40 -5.68 -2.85
CA LYS A 43 10.49 -6.36 -1.93
C LYS A 43 9.27 -6.90 -2.64
N ILE A 44 8.74 -7.99 -2.10
CA ILE A 44 7.45 -8.54 -2.51
C ILE A 44 6.36 -7.61 -1.97
N ILE A 45 5.49 -7.15 -2.88
CA ILE A 45 4.35 -6.31 -2.51
C ILE A 45 3.08 -7.16 -2.42
N LEU A 46 2.49 -7.18 -1.24
CA LEU A 46 1.20 -7.81 -0.98
C LEU A 46 0.08 -6.84 -1.36
N VAL A 47 -0.90 -7.34 -2.10
CA VAL A 47 -2.08 -6.57 -2.50
C VAL A 47 -3.33 -7.38 -2.17
N PRO A 48 -4.22 -6.89 -1.30
CA PRO A 48 -5.47 -7.57 -0.98
C PRO A 48 -6.42 -7.58 -2.19
N GLU A 49 -7.40 -8.47 -2.18
CA GLU A 49 -8.39 -8.61 -3.28
C GLU A 49 -9.14 -7.29 -3.59
N TYR A 50 -9.43 -6.49 -2.54
CA TYR A 50 -10.10 -5.20 -2.64
C TYR A 50 -9.28 -4.08 -1.96
N PRO A 51 -8.19 -3.58 -2.58
CA PRO A 51 -7.30 -2.58 -1.97
C PRO A 51 -8.00 -1.29 -1.56
N GLN A 52 -8.98 -0.86 -2.34
CA GLN A 52 -9.77 0.35 -2.10
C GLN A 52 -10.67 0.26 -0.87
N LEU A 53 -11.02 -0.94 -0.42
CA LEU A 53 -11.91 -1.16 0.72
C LEU A 53 -11.15 -1.45 2.03
N THR A 54 -9.84 -1.74 1.97
CA THR A 54 -9.06 -2.20 3.14
C THR A 54 -9.16 -1.27 4.33
N GLY A 55 -9.13 0.05 4.12
CA GLY A 55 -9.25 1.03 5.21
C GLY A 55 -10.62 1.01 5.88
N ALA A 56 -11.70 0.89 5.11
CA ALA A 56 -13.06 0.83 5.64
C ALA A 56 -13.31 -0.48 6.41
N VAL A 57 -12.80 -1.61 5.88
CA VAL A 57 -12.84 -2.90 6.58
C VAL A 57 -12.08 -2.83 7.90
N GLY A 58 -10.88 -2.23 7.90
CA GLY A 58 -10.10 -2.04 9.13
C GLY A 58 -10.84 -1.20 10.16
N ALA A 59 -11.51 -0.12 9.74
CA ALA A 59 -12.32 0.71 10.64
C ALA A 59 -13.51 -0.06 11.24
N ALA A 60 -14.19 -0.90 10.45
CA ALA A 60 -15.28 -1.73 10.94
C ALA A 60 -14.82 -2.78 11.96
N LEU A 61 -13.70 -3.46 11.67
CA LEU A 61 -13.09 -4.41 12.61
C LEU A 61 -12.66 -3.72 13.90
N PHE A 62 -12.03 -2.54 13.79
CA PHE A 62 -11.62 -1.76 14.95
C PHE A 62 -12.81 -1.39 15.84
N ALA A 63 -13.95 -0.98 15.25
CA ALA A 63 -15.16 -0.67 16.00
C ALA A 63 -15.80 -1.91 16.68
N MET A 64 -15.58 -3.12 16.13
CA MET A 64 -16.06 -4.37 16.72
C MET A 64 -15.19 -4.88 17.87
N ASP A 65 -13.88 -4.61 17.83
CA ASP A 65 -12.91 -5.07 18.84
C ASP A 65 -12.97 -4.23 20.13
N ASP A 66 -13.47 -2.99 20.05
CA ASP A 66 -13.61 -2.05 21.17
C ASP A 66 -14.91 -2.28 21.99
N HIS A 67 -15.51 -3.49 21.94
CA HIS A 67 -16.68 -3.95 22.70
C HIS A 67 -16.44 -5.35 23.31
#